data_AF-A0A7S0VFB2-F1
#
_entry.id   AF-A0A7S0VFB2-F1
#
_cell.length_a   1.000
_cell.length_b   1.000
_cell.length_c   1.000
_cell.angle_alpha   90.00
_cell.angle_beta   90.00
_cell.angle_gamma   90.00
#
_symmetry.space_group_name_H-M   'P 1'
#
loop_
_entity.id
_entity.type
_entity.pdbx_description
1 polymer ?
#
loop_
_entity_poly.entity_id
_entity_poly.type
_entity_poly.pdbx_seq_one_letter_code
_entity_poly.pdbx_strand_id
1 'polypeptide(L)'
;VRLMKACEGIRETLNHQEDGEDDFLEGDNSKFLVDDQGTATFGTLQDFFCGLDGYLGLPDPRSFEAMLHEHCSQEDSEEEFLTKNYGGVRTKPSIEWEFVNDPVPGKTYPGSSRV
;
A
#
# COMPACT_ATOMS: atom_id res chain seq x y z
N VAL A 1 -24.31 -30.98 -27.51
CA VAL A 1 -23.00 -31.47 -27.03
C VAL A 1 -21.91 -30.77 -27.85
N ARG A 2 -21.29 -29.73 -27.29
CA ARG A 2 -20.22 -28.96 -27.96
C ARG A 2 -19.32 -28.38 -26.85
N LEU A 3 -18.28 -29.12 -26.45
CA LEU A 3 -17.26 -28.62 -25.50
C LEU A 3 -15.92 -29.36 -25.60
N MET A 4 -15.47 -29.74 -26.80
CA MET A 4 -14.18 -30.44 -26.96
C MET A 4 -13.45 -29.97 -28.23
N LYS A 5 -13.24 -28.65 -28.42
CA LYS A 5 -12.37 -28.10 -29.49
C LYS A 5 -11.72 -26.75 -29.14
N ALA A 6 -11.44 -26.48 -27.86
CA ALA A 6 -10.77 -25.25 -27.45
C ALA A 6 -9.32 -25.46 -26.95
N CYS A 7 -8.81 -26.69 -26.88
CA CYS A 7 -7.52 -26.97 -26.23
C CYS A 7 -6.32 -27.17 -27.17
N GLU A 8 -6.50 -27.16 -28.49
CA GLU A 8 -5.38 -27.38 -29.43
C GLU A 8 -4.71 -26.08 -29.91
N GLY A 9 -5.31 -24.90 -29.69
CA GLY A 9 -4.80 -23.62 -30.21
C GLY A 9 -3.75 -22.91 -29.34
N ILE A 10 -3.44 -23.40 -28.15
CA ILE A 10 -2.53 -22.71 -27.20
C ILE A 10 -1.09 -23.23 -27.31
N ARG A 11 -0.87 -24.39 -27.94
CA ARG A 11 0.44 -25.07 -27.89
C ARG A 11 1.49 -24.55 -28.89
N GLU A 12 1.11 -23.69 -29.84
CA GLU A 12 2.03 -23.20 -30.89
C GLU A 12 2.60 -21.80 -30.64
N THR A 13 2.19 -21.08 -29.59
CA THR A 13 2.77 -19.75 -29.28
C THR A 13 3.93 -19.79 -28.28
N LEU A 14 4.43 -20.98 -27.93
CA LEU A 14 5.51 -21.14 -26.92
C LEU A 14 6.91 -21.38 -27.50
N ASN A 15 7.09 -21.30 -28.81
CA ASN A 15 8.41 -21.37 -29.43
C ASN A 15 8.53 -20.26 -30.46
N HIS A 16 9.11 -19.12 -30.08
CA HIS A 16 9.98 -18.24 -30.88
C HIS A 16 10.19 -16.95 -30.08
N GLN A 17 11.32 -16.86 -29.38
CA GLN A 17 12.19 -15.67 -29.35
C GLN A 17 13.47 -16.08 -28.57
N GLU A 18 14.50 -16.53 -29.29
CA GLU A 18 15.88 -16.44 -28.81
C GLU A 18 16.39 -15.02 -29.10
N ASP A 19 17.28 -14.54 -28.22
CA ASP A 19 18.17 -13.39 -28.38
C ASP A 19 17.55 -11.98 -28.29
N GLY A 20 17.15 -11.61 -27.08
CA GLY A 20 17.09 -10.22 -26.63
C GLY A 20 17.66 -10.15 -25.22
N GLU A 21 18.52 -9.17 -24.93
CA GLU A 21 18.87 -8.86 -23.55
C GLU A 21 17.57 -8.57 -22.80
N ASP A 22 17.15 -9.51 -21.96
CA ASP A 22 16.05 -9.29 -21.03
C ASP A 22 16.55 -8.25 -20.03
N ASP A 23 16.24 -6.98 -20.31
CA ASP A 23 15.99 -5.98 -19.28
C ASP A 23 15.16 -6.71 -18.22
N PHE A 24 15.81 -7.10 -17.11
CA PHE A 24 15.11 -7.66 -15.97
C PHE A 24 13.96 -6.70 -15.71
N LEU A 25 12.74 -7.17 -15.97
CA LEU A 25 11.56 -6.56 -15.40
C LEU A 25 11.83 -6.64 -13.91
N GLU A 26 12.35 -5.56 -13.33
CA GLU A 26 12.48 -5.32 -11.90
C GLU A 26 11.04 -5.24 -11.40
N GLY A 27 10.42 -6.42 -11.33
CA GLY A 27 9.02 -6.63 -11.10
C GLY A 27 8.77 -6.45 -9.62
N ASP A 28 8.71 -5.19 -9.22
CA ASP A 28 7.94 -4.47 -8.18
C ASP A 28 7.29 -5.21 -6.98
N ASN A 29 7.66 -6.46 -6.68
CA ASN A 29 7.08 -7.30 -5.62
C ASN A 29 8.10 -8.22 -4.96
N SER A 30 9.41 -7.97 -5.14
CA SER A 30 10.50 -8.77 -4.56
C SER A 30 10.37 -8.94 -3.04
N LYS A 31 9.83 -7.93 -2.32
CA LYS A 31 9.55 -7.99 -0.87
C LYS A 31 8.55 -9.09 -0.45
N PHE A 32 7.79 -9.66 -1.39
CA PHE A 32 6.79 -10.69 -1.14
C PHE A 32 7.22 -12.08 -1.63
N LEU A 33 8.41 -12.19 -2.21
CA LEU A 33 8.93 -13.45 -2.68
C LEU A 33 9.51 -14.26 -1.50
N VAL A 34 9.19 -15.55 -1.45
CA VAL A 34 9.75 -16.52 -0.52
C VAL A 34 10.97 -17.23 -1.09
N ASP A 35 11.23 -17.09 -2.40
CA ASP A 35 12.41 -17.61 -3.05
C ASP A 35 12.82 -16.73 -4.25
N ASP A 36 14.05 -16.95 -4.73
CA ASP A 36 14.60 -16.27 -5.90
C ASP A 36 13.97 -16.76 -7.22
N GLN A 37 12.97 -17.64 -7.15
CA GLN A 37 12.24 -18.19 -8.30
C GLN A 37 10.90 -17.47 -8.54
N GLY A 38 10.60 -16.42 -7.78
CA GLY A 38 9.38 -15.63 -7.96
C GLY A 38 8.16 -16.22 -7.26
N THR A 39 8.34 -17.16 -6.32
CA THR A 39 7.24 -17.73 -5.55
C THR A 39 6.83 -16.79 -4.42
N ALA A 40 5.54 -16.56 -4.22
CA ALA A 40 4.99 -15.85 -3.06
C ALA A 40 4.17 -16.80 -2.17
N THR A 41 4.20 -16.57 -0.86
CA THR A 41 3.32 -17.31 0.08
C THR A 41 2.01 -16.55 0.24
N PHE A 42 0.89 -17.23 0.02
CA PHE A 42 -0.44 -16.68 0.25
C PHE A 42 -1.11 -17.36 1.45
N GLY A 43 -2.05 -16.65 2.08
CA GLY A 43 -2.89 -17.20 3.14
C GLY A 43 -3.82 -18.30 2.64
N THR A 44 -4.27 -19.14 3.57
CA THR A 44 -5.26 -20.20 3.30
C THR A 44 -6.68 -19.63 3.20
N LEU A 45 -7.62 -20.44 2.71
CA LEU A 45 -9.04 -20.08 2.71
C LEU A 45 -9.59 -19.90 4.14
N GLN A 46 -9.02 -20.62 5.12
CA GLN A 46 -9.36 -20.43 6.52
C GLN A 46 -8.92 -19.04 7.00
N ASP A 47 -7.74 -18.57 6.56
CA ASP A 47 -7.22 -17.24 6.90
C ASP A 47 -8.14 -16.14 6.38
N PHE A 48 -8.70 -16.33 5.18
CA PHE A 48 -9.70 -15.44 4.62
C PHE A 48 -10.98 -15.37 5.46
N PHE A 49 -11.50 -16.51 5.91
CA PHE A 49 -12.72 -16.55 6.73
C PHE A 49 -12.52 -16.12 8.17
N CYS A 50 -11.30 -16.27 8.71
CA CYS A 50 -10.96 -15.82 10.05
C CYS A 50 -10.99 -14.29 10.18
N GLY A 51 -10.83 -13.58 9.05
CA GLY A 51 -10.70 -12.13 9.02
C GLY A 51 -9.43 -11.65 9.72
N LEU A 52 -9.15 -10.34 9.64
CA LEU A 52 -7.99 -9.76 10.33
C LEU A 52 -8.17 -9.77 11.86
N ASP A 53 -9.42 -9.76 12.33
CA ASP A 53 -9.79 -9.85 13.73
C ASP A 53 -9.41 -11.19 14.35
N GLY A 54 -9.45 -12.28 13.59
CA GLY A 54 -8.96 -13.58 14.05
C GLY A 54 -7.44 -13.67 14.22
N TYR A 55 -6.66 -12.81 13.54
CA TYR A 55 -5.19 -12.77 13.63
C TYR A 55 -4.66 -11.68 14.56
N LEU A 56 -5.23 -10.48 14.46
CA LEU A 56 -4.76 -9.27 15.15
C LEU A 56 -5.64 -8.91 16.36
N GLY A 57 -6.80 -9.54 16.50
CA GLY A 57 -7.82 -9.13 17.46
C GLY A 57 -8.66 -7.96 16.96
N LEU A 58 -9.65 -7.57 17.78
CA LEU A 58 -10.41 -6.35 17.54
C LEU A 58 -9.52 -5.12 17.83
N PRO A 59 -9.63 -4.05 17.03
CA PRO A 59 -8.93 -2.80 17.32
C PRO A 59 -9.40 -2.22 18.67
N ASP A 60 -8.52 -1.48 19.35
CA ASP A 60 -8.92 -0.71 20.53
C ASP A 60 -10.08 0.24 20.13
N PRO A 61 -11.21 0.23 20.84
CA PRO A 61 -12.35 1.08 20.52
C PRO A 61 -12.04 2.59 20.61
N ARG A 62 -10.92 2.97 21.25
CA ARG A 62 -10.46 4.36 21.40
C ARG A 62 -9.60 4.81 20.22
N SER A 63 -10.05 4.50 19.01
CA SER A 63 -9.33 4.81 17.77
C SER A 63 -8.99 6.29 17.63
N PHE A 64 -9.90 7.17 18.05
CA PHE A 64 -9.65 8.62 18.04
C PHE A 64 -8.48 9.02 18.95
N GLU A 65 -8.44 8.51 20.18
CA GLU A 65 -7.36 8.82 21.13
C GLU A 65 -6.02 8.27 20.63
N ALA A 66 -6.03 7.08 20.03
CA ALA A 66 -4.83 6.48 19.44
C ALA A 66 -4.30 7.33 18.27
N MET A 67 -5.18 7.79 17.37
CA MET A 67 -4.78 8.66 16.25
C MET A 67 -4.23 9.99 16.74
N LEU A 68 -4.89 10.62 17.72
CA LEU A 68 -4.42 11.88 18.33
C LEU A 68 -3.04 11.68 18.98
N HIS A 69 -2.85 10.59 19.73
CA HIS A 69 -1.58 10.29 20.38
C HIS A 69 -0.45 10.05 19.36
N GLU A 70 -0.72 9.31 18.29
CA GLU A 70 0.23 9.08 17.20
C GLU A 70 0.68 10.42 16.59
N HIS A 71 -0.28 11.25 16.16
CA HIS A 71 0.02 12.44 15.39
C HIS A 71 0.46 13.65 16.23
N CYS A 72 0.24 13.65 17.56
CA CYS A 72 0.50 14.82 18.40
C CYS A 72 1.32 14.55 19.67
N SER A 73 1.64 13.28 19.98
CA SER A 73 2.34 12.95 21.24
C SER A 73 3.53 12.01 21.07
N GLN A 74 3.71 11.37 19.91
CA GLN A 74 4.93 10.61 19.61
C GLN A 74 6.15 11.51 19.43
N GLU A 75 7.34 10.94 19.59
CA GLU A 75 8.61 11.68 19.46
C GLU A 75 8.80 12.31 18.07
N ASP A 76 8.32 11.62 17.04
CA ASP A 76 8.36 12.03 15.62
C ASP A 76 7.15 12.88 15.18
N SER A 77 6.18 13.13 16.08
CA SER A 77 4.99 13.92 15.75
C SER A 77 5.32 15.36 15.30
N GLU A 78 6.50 15.85 15.70
CA GLU A 78 7.03 17.16 15.36
C GLU A 78 8.12 17.11 14.28
N GLU A 79 8.50 15.93 13.80
CA GLU A 79 9.50 15.75 12.75
C GLU A 79 8.94 16.15 11.39
N GLU A 80 9.65 17.04 10.70
CA GLU A 80 9.24 17.47 9.36
C GLU A 80 9.62 16.44 8.31
N PHE A 81 8.67 16.11 7.45
CA PHE A 81 8.89 15.28 6.27
C PHE A 81 8.43 15.97 4.98
N LEU A 82 8.94 15.49 3.86
CA LEU A 82 8.60 15.97 2.52
C LEU A 82 7.74 14.94 1.80
N THR A 83 6.52 15.31 1.42
CA THR A 83 5.65 14.43 0.63
C THR A 83 6.18 14.31 -0.80
N LYS A 84 6.41 13.07 -1.26
CA LYS A 84 7.01 12.82 -2.58
C LYS A 84 5.98 12.76 -3.72
N ASN A 85 4.73 12.47 -3.40
CA ASN A 85 3.68 12.11 -4.36
C ASN A 85 2.81 13.28 -4.85
N TYR A 86 2.83 14.45 -4.20
CA TYR A 86 1.94 15.57 -4.56
C TYR A 86 2.64 16.95 -4.59
N GLY A 87 3.86 17.01 -5.13
CA GLY A 87 4.54 18.28 -5.39
C GLY A 87 5.45 18.81 -4.26
N GLY A 88 5.87 17.96 -3.31
CA GLY A 88 6.89 18.34 -2.34
C GLY A 88 6.38 19.22 -1.21
N VAL A 89 5.26 18.84 -0.58
CA VAL A 89 4.76 19.56 0.60
C VAL A 89 5.59 19.18 1.81
N ARG A 90 6.22 20.17 2.44
CA ARG A 90 6.89 20.01 3.73
C ARG A 90 5.88 20.19 4.85
N THR A 91 5.74 19.18 5.69
CA THR A 91 4.76 19.15 6.78
C THR A 91 5.27 18.25 7.90
N LYS A 92 4.50 18.11 8.98
CA LYS A 92 4.75 17.20 10.09
C LYS A 92 3.42 16.60 10.58
N PRO A 93 3.42 15.43 11.22
CA PRO A 93 2.18 14.73 11.61
C PRO A 93 1.18 15.60 12.36
N SER A 94 1.65 16.43 13.31
CA SER A 94 0.77 17.29 14.11
C SER A 94 0.05 18.38 13.29
N ILE A 95 0.70 18.92 12.26
CA ILE A 95 0.10 19.91 11.35
C ILE A 95 -0.92 19.25 10.43
N GLU A 96 -0.62 18.06 9.90
CA GLU A 96 -1.58 17.32 9.07
C GLU A 96 -2.83 16.95 9.87
N TRP A 97 -2.66 16.53 11.13
CA TRP A 97 -3.76 16.23 12.02
C TRP A 97 -4.61 17.47 12.34
N GLU A 98 -4.01 18.60 12.70
CA GLU A 98 -4.74 19.84 12.99
C GLU A 98 -5.57 20.30 11.78
N PHE A 99 -5.02 20.20 10.56
CA PHE A 99 -5.72 20.57 9.33
C PHE A 99 -7.01 19.75 9.11
N VAL A 100 -6.96 18.45 9.41
CA VAL A 100 -8.08 17.53 9.17
C VAL A 100 -9.10 17.56 10.33
N ASN A 101 -8.61 17.61 11.57
CA ASN A 101 -9.44 17.44 12.75
C ASN A 101 -10.07 18.76 13.27
N ASP A 102 -9.28 19.83 13.40
CA ASP A 102 -9.75 21.12 13.91
C ASP A 102 -8.91 22.28 13.34
N PRO A 103 -9.13 22.64 12.06
CA PRO A 103 -8.31 23.64 11.41
C PRO A 103 -8.56 25.03 12.00
N VAL A 104 -7.48 25.75 12.28
CA VAL A 104 -7.51 27.11 12.82
C VAL A 104 -7.99 28.08 11.72
N PRO A 105 -9.09 28.83 11.94
CA PRO A 105 -9.58 29.79 10.95
C PRO A 105 -8.52 30.82 10.56
N GLY A 106 -8.27 30.97 9.26
CA GLY A 106 -7.29 31.91 8.71
C GLY A 106 -5.84 31.42 8.76
N LYS A 107 -5.55 30.27 9.37
CA LYS A 107 -4.24 29.61 9.25
C LYS A 107 -4.11 29.03 7.84
N THR A 108 -2.95 29.25 7.22
CA THR A 108 -2.60 28.61 5.94
C THR A 108 -1.82 27.34 6.24
N TYR A 109 -2.27 26.22 5.69
CA TYR A 109 -1.63 24.92 5.89
C TYR A 109 -0.74 24.56 4.70
N PRO A 110 0.32 23.76 4.91
CA PRO A 110 1.15 23.26 3.82
C PRO A 110 0.29 22.55 2.76
N GLY A 111 0.45 22.93 1.49
CA GLY A 111 -0.30 22.35 0.38
C GLY A 111 -1.77 22.79 0.25
N SER A 112 -2.33 23.54 1.19
CA SER A 112 -3.69 24.08 1.06
C SER A 112 -3.72 25.25 0.07
N SER A 113 -4.42 25.11 -1.04
CA SER A 113 -4.85 26.25 -1.85
C SER A 113 -5.95 26.98 -1.09
N ARG A 114 -5.92 28.33 -1.04
CA ARG A 114 -7.01 29.13 -0.43
C ARG A 114 -8.35 28.71 -1.04
N VAL A 115 -9.25 28.18 -0.22
CA VAL A 115 -10.64 27.86 -0.61
C VAL A 115 -11.49 29.12 -0.55
#